data_AF-A0A1V3XFK9-F1
#
_entry.id   AF-A0A1V3XFK9-F1
#
_cell.length_a   1.000
_cell.length_b   1.000
_cell.length_c   1.000
_cell.angle_alpha   90.00
_cell.angle_beta   90.00
_cell.angle_gamma   90.00
#
_symmetry.space_group_name_H-M   'P 1'
#
loop_
_entity.id
_entity.type
_entity.pdbx_description
1 polymer ?
#
loop_
_entity_poly.entity_id
_entity_poly.type
_entity_poly.pdbx_seq_one_letter_code
_entity_poly.pdbx_strand_id
1 'polypeptide(L)' 'MWRSEDHYLDIEVRTGRGARLADVDELLDAVRHGLLPAEVAEQALQRAVTAVDGLARHDYDLVRWLASHGMALTWRSS' A
#
# COMPACT_ATOMS: atom_id res chain seq x y z
N MET A 1 -9.12 21.57 -3.50
CA MET A 1 -8.01 21.28 -2.56
C MET A 1 -8.02 19.77 -2.31
N TRP A 2 -6.86 19.12 -2.35
CA TRP A 2 -6.73 17.67 -2.09
C TRP A 2 -6.30 17.42 -0.64
N ARG A 3 -6.77 16.32 -0.04
CA ARG A 3 -6.40 15.86 1.32
C ARG A 3 -6.18 14.36 1.31
N SER A 4 -5.17 13.90 2.04
CA SER A 4 -4.91 12.50 2.34
C SER A 4 -4.75 12.32 3.85
N GLU A 5 -4.96 11.10 4.32
CA GLU A 5 -4.72 10.65 5.69
C GLU A 5 -3.90 9.37 5.60
N ASP A 6 -2.90 9.26 6.45
CA ASP A 6 -2.01 8.10 6.52
C ASP A 6 -2.56 7.08 7.52
N HIS A 7 -2.66 5.82 7.10
CA HIS A 7 -3.12 4.71 7.95
C HIS A 7 -1.97 3.73 8.28
N TYR A 8 -0.74 4.25 8.41
CA TYR A 8 0.48 3.58 8.90
C TYR A 8 1.07 2.51 7.98
N LEU A 9 0.25 1.73 7.28
CA LEU A 9 0.76 0.63 6.45
C LEU A 9 1.38 1.10 5.14
N ASP A 10 2.63 0.70 4.95
CA ASP A 10 3.39 0.91 3.72
C ASP A 10 3.70 -0.40 2.98
N ILE A 11 3.86 -0.29 1.64
CA ILE A 11 4.30 -1.39 0.79
C ILE A 11 5.58 -0.99 0.06
N GLU A 12 6.66 -1.66 0.41
CA GLU A 12 7.93 -1.53 -0.32
C GLU A 12 7.98 -2.51 -1.48
N VAL A 13 8.14 -2.01 -2.70
CA VAL A 13 8.18 -2.83 -3.91
C VAL A 13 9.59 -2.87 -4.48
N ARG A 14 10.05 -4.08 -4.80
CA ARG A 14 11.25 -4.31 -5.60
C ARG A 14 10.82 -4.92 -6.93
N THR A 15 10.85 -4.12 -8.00
CA THR A 15 10.40 -4.53 -9.34
C THR A 15 11.01 -5.86 -9.76
N GLY A 16 10.17 -6.81 -10.18
CA GLY A 16 10.59 -8.14 -10.59
C GLY A 16 11.03 -9.07 -9.45
N ARG A 17 10.98 -8.64 -8.18
CA ARG A 17 11.54 -9.40 -7.05
C ARG A 17 10.58 -9.65 -5.91
N GLY A 18 9.72 -8.69 -5.57
CA GLY A 18 8.78 -8.87 -4.46
C GLY A 18 8.21 -7.56 -3.92
N ALA A 19 7.29 -7.70 -2.96
CA ALA A 19 6.77 -6.61 -2.15
C ALA A 19 6.86 -6.98 -0.66
N ARG A 20 7.13 -5.99 0.20
CA ARG A 20 7.17 -6.14 1.66
C ARG A 20 6.14 -5.20 2.28
N LEU A 21 5.29 -5.73 3.14
CA LEU A 21 4.45 -4.92 4.02
C LEU A 21 5.32 -4.39 5.17
N ALA A 22 5.29 -3.08 5.39
CA ALA A 22 6.02 -2.38 6.44
C ALA A 22 5.05 -1.77 7.48
N ASP A 23 5.60 -1.42 8.64
CA ASP A 23 4.97 -0.61 9.69
C ASP A 23 3.64 -1.18 10.23
N VAL A 24 3.57 -2.51 10.24
CA VAL A 24 2.46 -3.27 10.84
C VAL A 24 2.42 -3.08 12.36
N ASP A 25 3.59 -2.97 13.00
CA ASP A 25 3.72 -2.67 14.43
C ASP A 25 3.16 -1.29 14.76
N GLU A 26 3.43 -0.27 13.94
CA GLU A 26 2.86 1.07 14.14
C GLU A 26 1.32 1.07 14.02
N LEU A 27 0.76 0.35 13.05
CA LEU A 27 -0.68 0.17 12.94
C LEU A 27 -1.28 -0.46 14.21
N LEU A 28 -0.66 -1.53 14.71
CA LEU A 28 -1.13 -2.24 15.91
C LEU A 28 -1.03 -1.35 17.15
N ASP A 29 0.05 -0.58 17.28
CA ASP A 29 0.21 0.39 18.36
C ASP A 29 -0.82 1.52 18.27
N ALA A 30 -1.13 2.04 17.09
CA ALA A 30 -2.15 3.06 16.89
C ALA A 30 -3.54 2.57 17.32
N VAL A 31 -3.91 1.34 16.94
CA VAL A 31 -5.17 0.71 17.38
C VAL A 31 -5.18 0.51 18.89
N ARG A 32 -4.10 -0.02 19.46
CA ARG A 32 -3.97 -0.27 20.90
C ARG A 32 -4.10 1.00 21.74
N HIS A 33 -3.58 2.13 21.27
CA HIS A 33 -3.68 3.42 21.95
C HIS A 33 -4.95 4.20 21.60
N GLY A 34 -5.85 3.65 20.77
CA GLY A 34 -7.09 4.30 20.37
C GLY A 34 -6.91 5.50 19.42
N LEU A 35 -5.74 5.61 18.77
CA LEU A 35 -5.43 6.64 17.78
C LEU A 35 -6.08 6.33 16.43
N LEU A 36 -6.32 5.05 16.15
CA LEU A 36 -6.98 4.58 14.94
C LEU A 36 -8.11 3.59 15.30
N PRO A 37 -9.35 3.79 14.80
CA PRO A 37 -10.41 2.79 14.98
C PRO A 37 -10.03 1.45 14.35
N ALA A 38 -10.40 0.35 14.99
CA ALA A 38 -10.08 -1.00 14.51
C ALA A 38 -10.65 -1.27 13.11
N GLU A 39 -11.81 -0.71 12.79
CA GLU A 39 -12.46 -0.84 11.48
C GLU A 39 -11.69 -0.12 10.37
N VAL A 40 -10.97 0.95 10.72
CA VAL A 40 -10.10 1.68 9.78
C VAL A 40 -8.81 0.89 9.56
N ALA A 41 -8.26 0.30 10.61
CA ALA A 41 -7.09 -0.57 10.51
C ALA A 41 -7.37 -1.82 9.67
N GLU A 42 -8.55 -2.44 9.83
CA GLU A 42 -8.98 -3.58 9.01
C GLU A 42 -9.05 -3.19 7.53
N GLN A 43 -9.66 -2.04 7.22
CA GLN A 43 -9.73 -1.53 5.85
C GLN A 43 -8.33 -1.25 5.27
N ALA A 44 -7.41 -0.70 6.06
CA ALA A 44 -6.03 -0.49 5.64
C ALA A 44 -5.36 -1.82 5.27
N LEU A 45 -5.53 -2.85 6.11
CA LEU A 45 -4.97 -4.18 5.86
C LEU A 45 -5.57 -4.84 4.60
N GLN A 46 -6.88 -4.77 4.41
CA GLN A 46 -7.55 -5.30 3.22
C GLN A 46 -7.05 -4.62 1.92
N ARG A 47 -6.86 -3.29 1.96
CA ARG A 47 -6.28 -2.53 0.84
C ARG A 47 -4.84 -2.94 0.58
N ALA A 48 -4.04 -3.11 1.62
CA ALA A 48 -2.65 -3.53 1.49
C ALA A 48 -2.53 -4.93 0.88
N VAL A 49 -3.35 -5.89 1.35
CA VAL A 49 -3.41 -7.24 0.75
C VAL A 49 -3.82 -7.19 -0.71
N THR A 50 -4.85 -6.40 -1.04
CA THR A 50 -5.30 -6.22 -2.43
C THR A 50 -4.18 -5.67 -3.31
N ALA A 51 -3.41 -4.70 -2.81
CA ALA A 51 -2.29 -4.12 -3.54
C ALA A 51 -1.14 -5.13 -3.73
N VAL A 52 -0.75 -5.88 -2.69
CA VAL A 52 0.28 -6.93 -2.78
C VAL A 52 -0.11 -8.02 -3.77
N ASP A 53 -1.38 -8.44 -3.78
CA ASP A 53 -1.92 -9.42 -4.70
C ASP A 53 -1.95 -8.90 -6.15
N GLY A 54 -2.30 -7.62 -6.33
CA GLY A 54 -2.19 -6.92 -7.61
C GLY A 54 -0.75 -6.89 -8.14
N LEU A 55 0.21 -6.48 -7.29
CA LEU A 55 1.63 -6.47 -7.60
C LEU A 55 2.15 -7.87 -7.96
N ALA A 56 1.80 -8.90 -7.20
CA ALA A 56 2.25 -10.27 -7.44
C ALA A 56 1.79 -10.79 -8.82
N ARG A 57 0.58 -10.44 -9.27
CA ARG A 57 0.08 -10.80 -10.62
C ARG A 57 0.73 -10.03 -11.76
N HIS A 58 1.48 -8.97 -11.45
CA HIS A 58 2.14 -8.11 -12.44
C HIS A 58 3.66 -8.12 -12.25
N ASP A 59 4.23 -9.25 -11.83
CA ASP A 59 5.68 -9.44 -11.66
C ASP A 59 6.31 -8.42 -10.69
N TYR A 60 5.53 -7.95 -9.70
CA TYR A 60 5.89 -6.87 -8.78
C TYR A 60 6.25 -5.55 -9.48
N ASP A 61 5.74 -5.30 -10.68
CA ASP A 61 5.87 -4.03 -11.39
C ASP A 61 4.66 -3.12 -11.09
N LEU A 62 4.91 -2.12 -10.24
CA LEU A 62 3.91 -1.13 -9.82
C LEU A 62 3.31 -0.35 -11.00
N VAL A 63 4.15 0.05 -11.96
CA VAL A 63 3.71 0.86 -13.11
C VAL A 63 2.83 0.01 -14.00
N ARG A 64 3.23 -1.23 -14.28
CA ARG A 64 2.44 -2.18 -15.07
C ARG A 64 1.10 -2.51 -14.40
N TRP A 65 1.10 -2.74 -13.08
CA TRP A 65 -0.11 -3.02 -12.33
C TRP A 65 -1.10 -1.84 -12.36
N LEU A 66 -0.63 -0.62 -12.09
CA LEU A 66 -1.52 0.55 -12.08
C LEU A 66 -2.01 0.90 -13.49
N ALA A 67 -1.16 0.72 -14.52
CA ALA A 67 -1.57 0.88 -15.91
C ALA A 67 -2.68 -0.11 -16.33
N SER A 68 -2.68 -1.35 -15.80
CA SER A 68 -3.76 -2.32 -16.07
C SER A 68 -5.12 -1.88 -15.52
N HIS A 69 -5.15 -0.91 -14.60
CA HIS A 69 -6.34 -0.29 -14.02
C HIS A 69 -6.63 1.09 -14.62
N GLY A 70 -5.98 1.47 -15.71
CA GLY A 70 -6.13 2.79 -16.35
C GLY A 70 -5.43 3.93 -15.59
N MET A 71 -4.60 3.62 -14.60
CA MET A 71 -3.83 4.60 -13.81
C MET A 71 -2.39 4.66 -14.33
N ALA A 72 -2.16 5.42 -15.40
CA ALA A 72 -0.82 5.60 -15.97
C ALA A 72 0.03 6.53 -15.08
N LEU A 73 1.14 5.99 -14.53
CA LEU A 73 2.12 6.73 -13.75
C LEU A 73 3.40 6.95 -14.54
N THR A 74 3.97 8.14 -14.41
CA THR A 74 5.30 8.47 -14.94
C THR A 74 6.15 9.10 -13.85
N TRP A 75 7.44 8.80 -13.89
CA TRP A 75 8.43 9.38 -12.99
C TRP A 75 9.33 10.30 -13.80
N ARG A 76 9.75 11.42 -13.21
CA ARG A 76 10.82 12.22 -13.81
C ARG A 76 12.13 11.43 -13.67
N SER A 77 12.79 11.12 -14.78
CA SER A 77 14.15 10.61 -14.76
C SER A 77 15.06 11.64 -14.09
N SER A 78 15.78 11.23 -13.06
CA SER A 78 16.80 12.05 -12.39
C SER A 78 17.97 12.39 -13.33
#